data_AF-A0A380KY32-F1
#
_entry.id   AF-A0A380KY32-F1
#
_cell.length_a   1.000
_cell.length_b   1.000
_cell.length_c   1.000
_cell.angle_alpha   90.00
_cell.angle_beta   90.00
_cell.angle_gamma   90.00
#
_symmetry.space_group_name_H-M   'P 1'
#
loop_
_entity.id
_entity.type
_entity.pdbx_description
1 polymer ?
#
loop_
_entity_poly.entity_id
_entity_poly.type
_entity_poly.pdbx_seq_one_letter_code
_entity_poly.pdbx_strand_id
1 'polypeptide(L)'
;MKKITLLMIYLLFIWFTLDITGLKIGSSLIVSSAFKDEPIDLIFWIIFLICILFFIFKDRMGRFLLGIFILFWTIIQFSMYFSFDVKAIKKYNIFFNNTYRFFPFSEKFLIKDAYHIILDILILCTLISLIIFILSDYIDGKKYNNLFMKSIDKS
;
A
#
# COMPACT_ATOMS: atom_id res chain seq x y z
N MET A 1 6.18 14.33 10.94
CA MET A 1 5.99 13.00 10.31
C MET A 1 4.57 12.76 9.81
N LYS A 2 3.52 12.99 10.61
CA LYS A 2 2.12 12.73 10.23
C LYS A 2 1.69 13.28 8.86
N LYS A 3 2.09 14.51 8.50
CA LYS A 3 1.78 15.11 7.18
C LYS A 3 2.35 14.32 6.00
N ILE A 4 3.59 13.83 6.13
CA ILE A 4 4.24 13.02 5.09
C ILE A 4 3.54 11.67 4.96
N THR A 5 3.22 11.03 6.09
CA THR A 5 2.45 9.78 6.12
C THR A 5 1.08 9.94 5.46
N LEU A 6 0.36 11.03 5.76
CA LEU A 6 -0.93 11.34 5.11
C LEU A 6 -0.78 11.58 3.60
N LEU A 7 0.27 12.25 3.15
CA LEU A 7 0.55 12.43 1.74
C LEU A 7 0.76 11.08 1.03
N MET A 8 1.55 10.18 1.62
CA MET A 8 1.80 8.84 1.05
C MET A 8 0.51 8.00 1.01
N ILE A 9 -0.27 8.02 2.09
CA ILE A 9 -1.59 7.38 2.14
C ILE A 9 -2.50 7.91 1.04
N TYR A 10 -2.54 9.22 0.84
CA TYR A 10 -3.38 9.86 -0.17
C TYR A 10 -2.95 9.49 -1.60
N LEU A 11 -1.63 9.51 -1.88
CA LEU A 11 -1.10 9.08 -3.17
C LEU A 11 -1.41 7.61 -3.45
N LEU A 12 -1.20 6.73 -2.47
CA LEU A 12 -1.56 5.31 -2.56
C LEU A 12 -3.07 5.13 -2.78
N PHE A 13 -3.91 5.89 -2.08
CA PHE A 13 -5.36 5.83 -2.23
C PHE A 13 -5.82 6.23 -3.62
N ILE A 14 -5.34 7.37 -4.14
CA ILE A 14 -5.65 7.79 -5.52
C ILE A 14 -5.21 6.72 -6.50
N TRP A 15 -3.96 6.24 -6.38
CA TRP A 15 -3.42 5.25 -7.30
C TRP A 15 -4.25 3.97 -7.29
N PHE A 16 -4.62 3.47 -6.10
CA PHE A 16 -5.45 2.27 -5.98
C PHE A 16 -6.89 2.48 -6.47
N THR A 17 -7.44 3.69 -6.39
CA THR A 17 -8.73 4.01 -7.00
C THR A 17 -8.70 3.88 -8.53
N LEU A 18 -7.54 4.07 -9.18
CA LEU A 18 -7.41 3.87 -10.62
C LEU A 18 -7.59 2.40 -11.02
N ASP A 19 -7.24 1.46 -10.14
CA ASP A 19 -7.54 0.01 -10.31
C ASP A 19 -9.04 -0.22 -10.44
N ILE A 20 -9.79 0.38 -9.51
CA ILE A 20 -11.22 0.18 -9.38
C ILE A 20 -11.94 0.76 -10.61
N THR A 21 -11.57 1.98 -10.99
CA THR A 21 -12.21 2.70 -12.09
C THR A 21 -11.70 2.28 -13.48
N GLY A 22 -10.52 1.68 -13.54
CA GLY A 22 -9.79 1.41 -14.78
C GLY A 22 -9.15 2.69 -15.35
N LEU A 23 -7.96 2.56 -15.91
CA LEU A 23 -7.26 3.67 -16.56
C LEU A 23 -6.75 3.24 -17.93
N LYS A 24 -7.06 4.05 -18.95
CA LYS A 24 -6.55 3.93 -20.31
C LYS A 24 -5.94 5.26 -20.73
N ILE A 25 -4.72 5.24 -21.27
CA ILE A 25 -4.07 6.42 -21.85
C ILE A 25 -3.84 6.17 -23.33
N GLY A 26 -4.54 6.92 -24.18
CA GLY A 26 -4.53 6.72 -25.63
C GLY A 26 -5.05 5.34 -26.02
N SER A 27 -4.26 4.57 -26.77
CA SER A 27 -4.57 3.19 -27.12
C SER A 27 -4.17 2.17 -26.05
N SER A 28 -3.32 2.54 -25.10
CA SER A 28 -2.74 1.62 -24.11
C SER A 28 -3.58 1.54 -22.83
N LEU A 29 -3.92 0.32 -22.42
CA LEU A 29 -4.53 0.06 -21.12
C LEU A 29 -3.45 0.20 -20.05
N ILE A 30 -3.69 0.93 -18.97
CA ILE A 30 -2.78 0.96 -17.82
C ILE A 30 -3.24 -0.06 -16.79
N VAL A 31 -4.55 -0.09 -16.53
CA VAL A 31 -5.18 -1.08 -15.65
C VAL A 31 -6.64 -1.30 -16.09
N SER A 32 -7.08 -2.56 -16.07
CA SER A 32 -8.48 -2.92 -16.29
C SER A 32 -9.31 -2.56 -15.07
N SER A 33 -10.58 -2.20 -15.27
CA SER A 33 -11.45 -1.85 -14.15
C SER A 33 -11.80 -3.09 -13.32
N ALA A 34 -11.32 -3.13 -12.08
CA ALA A 34 -11.61 -4.22 -11.15
C ALA A 34 -13.11 -4.38 -10.84
N PHE A 35 -13.93 -3.35 -11.09
CA PHE A 35 -15.40 -3.42 -10.99
C PHE A 35 -16.03 -4.53 -11.84
N LYS A 36 -15.38 -4.92 -12.95
CA LYS A 36 -15.87 -5.97 -13.86
C LYS A 36 -15.13 -7.29 -13.72
N ASP A 37 -13.83 -7.21 -13.45
CA ASP A 37 -12.94 -8.36 -13.62
C ASP A 37 -12.49 -8.97 -12.28
N GLU A 38 -12.35 -8.17 -11.21
CA GLU A 38 -11.82 -8.61 -9.91
C GLU A 38 -12.53 -7.92 -8.71
N PRO A 39 -13.75 -8.38 -8.32
CA PRO A 39 -14.54 -7.73 -7.27
C PRO A 39 -13.90 -7.77 -5.88
N ILE A 40 -12.86 -8.58 -5.68
CA ILE A 40 -12.10 -8.63 -4.41
C ILE A 40 -11.32 -7.35 -4.16
N ASP A 41 -10.86 -6.67 -5.22
CA ASP A 41 -10.10 -5.42 -5.10
C ASP A 41 -10.98 -4.28 -4.61
N LEU A 42 -12.28 -4.30 -4.96
CA LEU A 42 -13.25 -3.35 -4.42
C LEU A 42 -13.43 -3.54 -2.91
N ILE A 43 -13.50 -4.78 -2.43
CA ILE A 43 -13.57 -5.07 -0.99
C ILE A 43 -12.28 -4.58 -0.32
N PHE A 44 -11.13 -4.85 -0.92
CA PHE A 44 -9.83 -4.42 -0.40
C PHE A 44 -9.72 -2.90 -0.34
N TRP A 45 -10.24 -2.19 -1.35
CA TRP A 45 -10.33 -0.73 -1.39
C TRP A 45 -11.25 -0.16 -0.32
N ILE A 46 -12.40 -0.78 -0.06
CA ILE A 46 -13.31 -0.37 1.02
C ILE A 46 -12.64 -0.54 2.39
N ILE A 47 -11.98 -1.68 2.64
CA ILE A 47 -11.24 -1.91 3.88
C ILE A 47 -10.15 -0.84 4.04
N PHE A 48 -9.40 -0.57 2.98
CA PHE A 48 -8.37 0.47 3.00
C PHE A 48 -8.95 1.84 3.36
N LEU A 49 -10.06 2.24 2.73
CA LEU A 49 -10.77 3.49 3.05
C LEU A 49 -11.18 3.55 4.52
N ILE A 50 -11.74 2.47 5.07
CA ILE A 50 -12.10 2.39 6.50
C ILE A 50 -10.86 2.59 7.37
N CYS A 51 -9.75 1.91 7.07
CA CYS A 51 -8.50 2.06 7.82
C CYS A 51 -7.98 3.51 7.79
N ILE A 52 -8.07 4.19 6.64
CA ILE A 52 -7.71 5.61 6.49
C ILE A 52 -8.59 6.50 7.37
N LEU A 53 -9.91 6.30 7.36
CA LEU A 53 -10.84 7.07 8.20
C LEU A 53 -10.52 6.87 9.68
N PHE A 54 -10.23 5.65 10.11
CA PHE A 54 -9.79 5.38 11.49
C PHE A 54 -8.47 6.07 11.82
N PHE A 55 -7.51 6.11 10.89
CA PHE A 55 -6.25 6.84 11.08
C PHE A 55 -6.46 8.35 11.27
N ILE A 56 -7.37 8.94 10.50
CA ILE A 56 -7.67 10.39 10.56
C ILE A 56 -8.42 10.74 11.85
N PHE A 57 -9.49 10.01 12.19
CA PHE A 57 -10.38 10.36 13.30
C PHE A 57 -9.98 9.74 14.65
N LYS A 58 -9.29 8.60 14.65
CA LYS A 58 -8.90 7.83 15.85
C LYS A 58 -7.43 7.47 15.83
N ASP A 59 -6.57 8.49 15.78
CA ASP A 59 -5.10 8.40 15.58
C ASP A 59 -4.42 7.24 16.35
N ARG A 60 -4.75 7.06 17.64
CA ARG A 60 -4.12 6.04 18.50
C ARG A 60 -4.39 4.60 18.04
N MET A 61 -5.63 4.29 17.65
CA MET A 61 -6.00 2.95 17.16
C MET A 61 -5.76 2.82 15.66
N GLY A 62 -6.11 3.87 14.91
CA GLY A 62 -6.05 3.89 13.46
C GLY A 62 -4.65 3.67 12.89
N ARG A 63 -3.60 4.15 13.58
CA ARG A 63 -2.21 3.93 13.13
C ARG A 63 -1.79 2.46 13.14
N PHE A 64 -2.26 1.69 14.11
CA PHE A 64 -1.97 0.25 14.18
C PHE A 64 -2.84 -0.54 13.21
N LEU A 65 -4.13 -0.19 13.12
CA LEU A 65 -5.06 -0.83 12.17
C LEU A 65 -4.56 -0.65 10.73
N LEU A 66 -4.26 0.59 10.34
CA LEU A 66 -3.73 0.92 9.02
C LEU A 66 -2.35 0.28 8.81
N GLY A 67 -1.48 0.31 9.82
CA GLY A 67 -0.16 -0.33 9.74
C GLY A 67 -0.22 -1.83 9.47
N ILE A 68 -1.10 -2.55 10.18
CA ILE A 68 -1.32 -4.00 9.96
C ILE A 68 -1.87 -4.25 8.56
N PHE A 69 -2.84 -3.46 8.13
CA PHE A 69 -3.42 -3.59 6.80
C PHE A 69 -2.39 -3.37 5.69
N ILE A 70 -1.60 -2.28 5.75
CA ILE A 70 -0.54 -2.00 4.78
C ILE A 70 0.54 -3.07 4.81
N LEU A 71 0.92 -3.58 5.99
CA LEU A 71 1.88 -4.68 6.11
C LEU A 71 1.36 -5.95 5.43
N PHE A 72 0.12 -6.33 5.70
CA PHE A 72 -0.54 -7.47 5.08
C PHE A 72 -0.61 -7.33 3.55
N TRP A 73 -1.01 -6.14 3.08
CA TRP A 73 -1.02 -5.82 1.65
C TRP A 73 0.37 -5.97 1.04
N THR A 74 1.41 -5.44 1.69
CA THR A 74 2.80 -5.57 1.24
C THR A 74 3.18 -7.05 1.10
N ILE A 75 2.84 -7.89 2.07
CA ILE A 75 3.16 -9.32 2.03
C ILE A 75 2.50 -10.00 0.83
N ILE A 76 1.19 -9.81 0.62
CA ILE A 76 0.47 -10.38 -0.53
C ILE A 76 1.11 -9.88 -1.83
N GLN A 77 1.30 -8.56 -1.93
CA GLN A 77 1.76 -7.90 -3.13
C GLN A 77 3.15 -8.40 -3.55
N PHE A 78 4.08 -8.55 -2.61
CA PHE A 78 5.44 -9.01 -2.90
C PHE A 78 5.54 -10.54 -3.01
N SER A 79 4.62 -11.31 -2.41
CA SER A 79 4.60 -12.77 -2.55
C SER A 79 4.48 -13.22 -4.01
N MET A 80 3.82 -12.43 -4.87
CA MET A 80 3.68 -12.74 -6.30
C MET A 80 5.02 -12.87 -7.04
N TYR A 81 6.06 -12.12 -6.66
CA TYR A 81 7.38 -12.23 -7.28
C TYR A 81 8.07 -13.58 -7.02
N PHE A 82 7.68 -14.25 -5.94
CA PHE A 82 8.20 -15.57 -5.56
C PHE A 82 7.38 -16.72 -6.16
N SER A 83 6.46 -16.44 -7.08
CA SER A 83 5.72 -17.47 -7.79
C SER A 83 6.61 -18.14 -8.84
N PHE A 84 6.96 -19.41 -8.62
CA PHE A 84 7.74 -20.23 -9.56
C PHE A 84 6.88 -21.12 -10.46
N ASP A 85 5.55 -21.04 -10.35
CA ASP A 85 4.65 -21.82 -11.20
C ASP A 85 4.57 -21.22 -12.61
N VAL A 86 5.18 -21.92 -13.58
CA VAL A 86 5.18 -21.54 -15.00
C VAL A 86 3.77 -21.37 -15.56
N LYS A 87 2.78 -22.16 -15.11
CA LYS A 87 1.39 -22.00 -15.56
C LYS A 87 0.78 -20.69 -15.06
N ALA A 88 1.03 -20.34 -13.80
CA ALA A 88 0.60 -19.07 -13.23
C ALA A 88 1.25 -17.88 -13.94
N ILE A 89 2.56 -17.95 -14.23
CA ILE A 89 3.31 -16.91 -14.97
C ILE A 89 2.70 -16.72 -16.37
N LYS A 90 2.44 -17.81 -17.10
CA LYS A 90 1.80 -17.73 -18.43
C LYS A 90 0.40 -17.11 -18.36
N LYS A 91 -0.41 -17.51 -17.39
CA LYS A 91 -1.77 -16.96 -17.19
C LYS A 91 -1.70 -15.45 -16.90
N TYR A 92 -0.79 -15.02 -16.03
CA TYR A 92 -0.55 -13.61 -15.74
C TYR A 92 -0.14 -12.83 -17.00
N ASN A 93 0.84 -13.34 -17.75
CA ASN A 93 1.33 -12.69 -18.98
C ASN A 93 0.22 -12.52 -20.03
N ILE A 94 -0.67 -13.51 -20.17
CA ILE A 94 -1.81 -13.44 -21.09
C ILE A 94 -2.83 -12.39 -20.61
N PHE A 95 -3.16 -12.40 -19.32
CA PHE A 95 -4.14 -11.48 -18.74
C PHE A 95 -3.70 -10.01 -18.88
N PHE A 96 -2.43 -9.74 -18.60
CA PHE A 96 -1.84 -8.40 -18.67
C PHE A 96 -1.13 -8.11 -20.00
N ASN A 97 -1.44 -8.83 -21.08
CA ASN A 97 -0.74 -8.67 -22.37
C ASN A 97 -0.92 -7.28 -22.99
N ASN A 98 -2.04 -6.62 -22.70
CA ASN A 98 -2.38 -5.31 -23.26
C ASN A 98 -2.10 -4.14 -22.31
N THR A 99 -1.50 -4.39 -21.13
CA THR A 99 -1.16 -3.31 -20.21
C THR A 99 0.19 -2.69 -20.52
N TYR A 100 0.39 -1.43 -20.11
CA TYR A 100 1.69 -0.76 -20.22
C TYR A 100 2.73 -1.39 -19.29
N ARG A 101 3.95 -1.60 -19.76
CA ARG A 101 5.01 -2.31 -19.01
C ARG A 101 6.35 -1.60 -19.14
N PHE A 102 7.07 -1.53 -18.03
CA PHE A 102 8.46 -1.03 -18.03
C PHE A 102 9.46 -2.08 -18.52
N PHE A 103 9.14 -3.36 -18.30
CA PHE A 103 10.02 -4.49 -18.58
C PHE A 103 9.30 -5.52 -19.46
N PRO A 104 10.03 -6.26 -20.31
CA PRO A 104 9.44 -7.30 -21.15
C PRO A 104 8.90 -8.48 -20.33
N PHE A 105 8.12 -9.36 -20.97
CA PHE A 105 7.67 -10.61 -20.34
C PHE A 105 8.86 -11.52 -20.05
N SER A 106 8.71 -12.33 -19.01
CA SER A 106 9.60 -13.45 -18.72
C SER A 106 8.76 -14.71 -18.58
N GLU A 107 9.28 -15.82 -19.08
CA GLU A 107 8.68 -17.15 -18.90
C GLU A 107 9.17 -17.83 -17.62
N LYS A 108 10.22 -17.28 -17.00
CA LYS A 108 10.88 -17.85 -15.81
C LYS A 108 10.52 -17.12 -14.52
N PHE A 109 10.22 -15.83 -14.61
CA PHE A 109 9.93 -14.96 -13.47
C PHE A 109 8.67 -14.16 -13.75
N LEU A 110 7.83 -13.98 -12.73
CA LEU A 110 6.68 -13.08 -12.83
C LEU A 110 7.18 -11.64 -12.80
N ILE A 111 7.00 -10.93 -13.91
CA ILE A 111 7.30 -9.50 -14.04
C ILE A 111 5.97 -8.77 -14.18
N LYS A 112 5.63 -7.99 -13.15
CA LYS A 112 4.39 -7.22 -13.14
C LYS A 112 4.39 -6.13 -14.21
N ASP A 113 3.20 -5.66 -14.55
CA ASP A 113 3.05 -4.49 -15.41
C ASP A 113 3.43 -3.18 -14.70
N ALA A 114 3.40 -2.07 -15.42
CA ALA A 114 3.82 -0.78 -14.88
C ALA A 114 2.93 -0.30 -13.72
N TYR A 115 1.62 -0.55 -13.80
CA TYR A 115 0.67 -0.14 -12.78
C TYR A 115 0.99 -0.79 -11.43
N HIS A 116 1.17 -2.11 -11.44
CA HIS A 116 1.44 -2.85 -10.22
C HIS A 116 2.85 -2.57 -9.67
N ILE A 117 3.85 -2.29 -10.52
CA ILE A 117 5.18 -1.86 -10.05
C ILE A 117 5.09 -0.51 -9.31
N ILE A 118 4.33 0.46 -9.83
CA ILE A 118 4.12 1.74 -9.14
C ILE A 118 3.35 1.54 -7.83
N LEU A 119 2.35 0.65 -7.85
CA LEU A 119 1.60 0.26 -6.64
C LEU A 119 2.54 -0.31 -5.56
N ASP A 120 3.46 -1.20 -5.94
CA ASP A 120 4.45 -1.79 -5.02
C ASP A 120 5.31 -0.70 -4.33
N ILE A 121 5.77 0.29 -5.11
CA ILE A 121 6.56 1.42 -4.59
C ILE A 121 5.73 2.26 -3.62
N LEU A 122 4.49 2.61 -3.98
CA LEU A 122 3.62 3.42 -3.13
C LEU A 122 3.27 2.72 -1.82
N ILE A 123 3.02 1.40 -1.85
CA ILE A 123 2.78 0.59 -0.66
C ILE A 123 4.01 0.61 0.26
N LEU A 124 5.22 0.37 -0.28
CA LEU A 124 6.46 0.40 0.51
C LEU A 124 6.73 1.78 1.12
N CYS A 125 6.61 2.84 0.33
CA CYS A 125 6.77 4.22 0.83
C CYS A 125 5.76 4.52 1.94
N THR A 126 4.52 4.08 1.79
CA THR A 126 3.47 4.22 2.81
C THR A 126 3.82 3.45 4.07
N LEU A 127 4.23 2.19 3.96
CA LEU A 127 4.64 1.34 5.09
C LEU A 127 5.81 1.96 5.87
N ILE A 128 6.86 2.36 5.17
CA ILE A 128 8.04 3.00 5.78
C ILE A 128 7.62 4.29 6.49
N SER A 129 6.80 5.13 5.85
CA SER A 129 6.33 6.38 6.45
C SER A 129 5.46 6.15 7.70
N LEU A 130 4.67 5.07 7.74
CA LEU A 130 3.86 4.67 8.90
C LEU A 130 4.74 4.17 10.04
N ILE A 131 5.73 3.32 9.75
CA ILE A 131 6.67 2.81 10.76
C ILE A 131 7.42 3.98 11.41
N ILE A 132 7.96 4.90 10.60
CA ILE A 132 8.68 6.08 11.10
C ILE A 132 7.75 6.96 11.95
N PHE A 133 6.50 7.17 11.52
CA PHE A 133 5.52 7.92 12.29
C PHE A 133 5.24 7.30 13.66
N ILE A 134 5.00 5.98 13.72
CA ILE A 134 4.72 5.26 14.97
C ILE A 134 5.93 5.29 15.91
N LEU A 135 7.15 5.09 15.38
CA LEU A 135 8.38 5.13 16.18
C LEU A 135 8.65 6.52 16.74
N SER A 136 8.47 7.58 15.93
CA SER A 136 8.63 8.97 16.37
C SER A 136 7.66 9.29 17.51
N ASP A 137 6.37 8.94 17.36
CA ASP A 137 5.34 9.17 18.38
C ASP A 137 5.66 8.44 19.69
N TYR A 138 6.16 7.21 19.61
CA TYR A 138 6.57 6.43 20.78
C TYR A 138 7.76 7.04 21.52
N ILE A 139 8.79 7.49 20.79
CA ILE A 139 9.99 8.12 21.37
C ILE A 139 9.63 9.43 22.07
N ASP A 140 8.82 10.27 21.41
CA ASP A 140 8.40 11.57 21.96
C ASP A 140 7.57 11.38 23.23
N GLY A 141 6.64 10.41 23.24
CA GLY A 141 5.86 10.07 24.44
C GLY A 141 6.72 9.58 25.61
N LYS A 142 7.74 8.75 25.34
CA LYS A 142 8.67 8.27 26.38
C LYS A 142 9.51 9.42 26.96
N LYS A 143 9.97 10.34 26.10
CA LYS A 143 10.74 11.52 26.54
C LYS A 143 9.92 12.42 27.47
N TYR A 144 8.65 12.65 27.13
CA TYR A 144 7.74 13.44 27.97
C TYR A 144 7.53 12.81 29.35
N ASN A 145 7.25 11.51 29.42
CA ASN A 145 7.04 10.80 30.70
C ASN A 145 8.29 10.84 31.60
N ASN A 146 9.47 10.67 31.01
CA ASN A 146 10.73 10.74 31.76
C ASN A 146 11.00 12.14 32.35
N LEU A 147 10.65 13.21 31.62
CA LEU A 147 10.77 14.58 32.11
C LEU A 147 9.78 14.86 33.24
N PHE A 148 8.54 14.38 33.10
CA PHE A 148 7.50 14.50 34.11
C PHE A 148 7.89 13.81 35.42
N MET A 149 8.36 12.55 35.37
CA MET A 149 8.84 11.84 36.56
C MET A 149 9.99 12.59 37.26
N LYS A 150 10.96 13.11 36.50
CA LYS A 150 12.06 13.92 37.06
C LYS A 150 11.60 15.24 37.71
N SER A 151 10.44 15.79 37.32
CA SER A 151 9.90 16.99 37.96
C SER A 151 9.20 16.68 39.28
N ILE A 152 8.60 15.50 39.43
CA ILE A 152 7.98 15.04 40.68
C ILE A 152 9.05 14.70 41.73
N ASP A 153 10.15 14.04 41.33
CA ASP A 153 11.22 13.68 42.27
C ASP A 153 11.99 14.89 42.84
N LYS A 154 11.78 16.09 42.30
CA LYS A 154 12.42 17.35 42.70
C LYS A 154 11.54 18.25 43.57
N SER A 155 10.28 17.89 43.81
CA SER A 155 9.33 18.60 44.68
C SER A 155 9.17 17.89 46.02
#